data_AF-A0A3A1WTT7-F1
#
_entry.id   AF-A0A3A1WTT7-F1
#
_cell.length_a   1.000
_cell.length_b   1.000
_cell.length_c   1.000
_cell.angle_alpha   90.00
_cell.angle_beta   90.00
_cell.angle_gamma   90.00
#
_symmetry.space_group_name_H-M   'P 1'
#
loop_
_entity.id
_entity.type
_entity.pdbx_description
1 polymer ?
#
loop_
_entity_poly.entity_id
_entity_poly.type
_entity_poly.pdbx_seq_one_letter_code
_entity_poly.pdbx_strand_id
1 'polypeptide(L)'
;MAGTNPRAARIAALIQRVIASNMESQLHDKRLSSVTITEVRVTNDLQIAKVYWTQLGHAGKEQGERQRAAQALQQAHGRLRSLVGAKAGLRLTPQLQFVYDEVPTEAHEIEDILVAARRRDEELARMRENAKYAGESDPYKKPHEDDEDDESDDDFDDDFEEDFEDDFEEEESSESEESEESDESRE
;
A
#
# COMPACT_ATOMS: atom_id res chain seq x y z
N MET A 1 17.27 8.79 -6.39
CA MET A 1 16.40 9.99 -6.29
C MET A 1 17.05 11.11 -7.10
N ALA A 2 16.47 11.48 -8.24
CA ALA A 2 17.07 12.46 -9.15
C ALA A 2 17.30 13.81 -8.43
N GLY A 3 18.51 14.35 -8.58
CA GLY A 3 18.95 15.59 -7.94
C GLY A 3 17.94 16.71 -8.15
N THR A 4 17.23 17.07 -7.08
CA THR A 4 16.16 18.06 -7.13
C THR A 4 16.80 19.42 -7.30
N ASN A 5 16.64 20.03 -8.48
CA ASN A 5 17.05 21.41 -8.69
C ASN A 5 16.26 22.31 -7.71
N PRO A 6 16.92 23.01 -6.77
CA PRO A 6 16.24 23.79 -5.74
C PRO A 6 15.42 24.95 -6.32
N ARG A 7 15.74 25.38 -7.55
CA ARG A 7 14.93 26.36 -8.27
C ARG A 7 13.63 25.75 -8.81
N ALA A 8 13.71 24.56 -9.40
CA ALA A 8 12.53 23.85 -9.91
C ALA A 8 11.55 23.53 -8.78
N ALA A 9 12.05 23.06 -7.63
CA ALA A 9 11.22 22.79 -6.45
C ALA A 9 10.50 24.04 -5.92
N ARG A 10 11.21 25.18 -5.84
CA ARG A 10 10.58 26.46 -5.42
C ARG A 10 9.50 26.92 -6.39
N ILE A 11 9.74 26.77 -7.69
CA ILE A 11 8.76 27.12 -8.72
C ILE A 11 7.56 26.17 -8.66
N ALA A 12 7.78 24.87 -8.49
CA ALA A 12 6.72 23.88 -8.32
C ALA A 12 5.79 24.22 -7.15
N ALA A 13 6.35 24.48 -5.97
CA ALA A 13 5.59 24.85 -4.78
C ALA A 13 4.80 26.17 -4.97
N LEU A 14 5.39 27.14 -5.68
CA LEU A 14 4.72 28.38 -6.00
C LEU A 14 3.55 28.16 -6.98
N ILE A 15 3.75 27.39 -8.04
CA ILE A 15 2.70 27.02 -9.00
C ILE A 15 1.55 26.32 -8.28
N GLN A 16 1.86 25.33 -7.44
CA GLN A 16 0.86 24.60 -6.66
C GLN A 16 0.01 25.55 -5.81
N ARG A 17 0.65 26.44 -5.03
CA ARG A 17 -0.04 27.43 -4.21
C ARG A 17 -0.90 28.37 -5.04
N VAL A 18 -0.38 28.85 -6.17
CA VAL A 18 -1.10 29.77 -7.06
C VAL A 18 -2.31 29.08 -7.66
N ILE A 19 -2.18 27.86 -8.17
CA ILE A 19 -3.30 27.14 -8.78
C ILE A 19 -4.36 26.82 -7.71
N ALA A 20 -3.95 26.23 -6.59
CA ALA A 20 -4.87 25.87 -5.50
C ALA A 20 -5.65 27.09 -4.98
N SER A 21 -4.96 28.20 -4.68
CA SER A 21 -5.62 29.42 -4.17
C SER A 21 -6.56 30.09 -5.16
N ASN A 22 -6.36 29.90 -6.48
CA ASN A 22 -7.18 30.55 -7.50
C ASN A 22 -8.28 29.64 -8.07
N MET A 23 -8.21 28.32 -7.85
CA MET A 23 -9.26 27.41 -8.30
C MET A 23 -10.62 27.78 -7.71
N GLU A 24 -10.68 28.03 -6.41
CA GLU A 24 -11.92 28.40 -5.71
C GLU A 24 -12.40 29.82 -6.07
N SER A 25 -11.48 30.78 -6.18
CA SER A 25 -11.84 32.20 -6.25
C SER A 25 -11.94 32.79 -7.67
N GLN A 26 -11.30 32.19 -8.67
CA GLN A 26 -11.19 32.80 -10.01
C GLN A 26 -11.91 32.01 -11.10
N LEU A 27 -11.97 30.68 -11.01
CA LEU A 27 -12.48 29.85 -12.10
C LEU A 27 -14.02 29.77 -12.13
N HIS A 28 -14.71 29.96 -10.98
CA HIS A 28 -16.18 29.99 -10.86
C HIS A 28 -16.92 28.85 -11.61
N ASP A 29 -16.25 27.72 -11.87
CA ASP A 29 -16.82 26.56 -12.54
C ASP A 29 -17.14 25.49 -11.48
N LYS A 30 -18.43 25.15 -11.35
CA LYS A 30 -18.90 24.11 -10.43
C LYS A 30 -18.28 22.74 -10.72
N ARG A 31 -17.78 22.50 -11.94
CA ARG A 31 -17.10 21.24 -12.29
C ARG A 31 -15.73 21.09 -11.63
N LEU A 32 -15.15 22.20 -11.18
CA LEU A 32 -13.83 22.24 -10.56
C LEU A 32 -13.88 22.31 -9.03
N SER A 33 -15.07 22.44 -8.42
CA SER A 33 -15.22 22.56 -6.97
C SER A 33 -14.76 21.32 -6.20
N SER A 34 -14.81 20.14 -6.84
CA SER A 34 -14.40 18.88 -6.23
C SER A 34 -12.98 18.47 -6.61
N VAL A 35 -12.27 19.30 -7.37
CA VAL A 35 -10.90 19.02 -7.83
C VAL A 35 -9.90 19.51 -6.80
N THR A 36 -8.93 18.67 -6.46
CA THR A 36 -7.84 18.98 -5.53
C THR A 36 -6.50 18.78 -6.23
N ILE A 37 -5.55 19.70 -6.04
CA ILE A 37 -4.18 19.56 -6.58
C ILE A 37 -3.30 18.86 -5.53
N THR A 38 -2.79 17.68 -5.86
CA THR A 38 -1.97 16.86 -4.94
C THR A 38 -0.50 17.26 -5.00
N GLU A 39 0.06 17.32 -6.20
CA GLU A 39 1.48 17.59 -6.42
C GLU A 39 1.69 18.43 -7.69
N VAL A 40 2.79 19.18 -7.75
CA VAL A 40 3.29 19.78 -8.99
C VAL A 40 4.75 19.39 -9.18
N ARG A 41 5.11 18.91 -10.37
CA ARG A 41 6.49 18.62 -10.77
C ARG A 41 6.89 19.49 -11.94
N VAL A 42 8.07 20.09 -11.86
CA VAL A 42 8.60 20.96 -12.91
C VAL A 42 9.85 20.31 -13.48
N THR A 43 9.99 20.35 -14.81
CA THR A 43 11.18 19.86 -15.50
C THR A 43 12.40 20.71 -15.17
N ASN A 44 13.61 20.15 -15.30
CA ASN A 44 14.84 20.84 -14.91
C ASN A 44 15.11 22.12 -15.73
N ASP A 45 14.61 22.16 -16.97
CA ASP A 45 14.65 23.32 -17.88
C ASP A 45 13.52 24.34 -17.62
N LEU A 46 12.64 24.07 -16.64
CA LEU A 46 11.52 24.93 -16.23
C LEU A 46 10.49 25.22 -17.32
N GLN A 47 10.45 24.42 -18.39
CA GLN A 47 9.53 24.65 -19.51
C GLN A 47 8.18 23.96 -19.30
N ILE A 48 8.15 22.83 -18.58
CA ILE A 48 6.94 22.03 -18.37
C ILE A 48 6.71 21.87 -16.88
N ALA A 49 5.45 22.10 -16.47
CA ALA A 49 4.98 21.84 -15.12
C ALA A 49 3.82 20.82 -15.19
N LYS A 50 4.06 19.61 -14.69
CA LYS A 50 3.05 18.58 -14.51
C LYS A 50 2.31 18.85 -13.21
N VAL A 51 1.00 19.02 -13.30
CA VAL A 51 0.11 19.30 -12.18
C VAL A 51 -0.74 18.06 -11.96
N TYR A 52 -0.50 17.39 -10.86
CA TYR A 52 -1.25 16.22 -10.42
C TYR A 52 -2.50 16.67 -9.68
N TRP A 53 -3.65 16.13 -10.10
CA TRP A 53 -4.93 16.48 -9.51
C TRP A 53 -5.78 15.24 -9.29
N THR A 54 -6.51 15.24 -8.19
CA THR A 54 -7.53 14.25 -7.89
C THR A 54 -8.89 14.93 -7.81
N GLN A 55 -9.94 14.14 -7.84
CA GLN A 55 -11.30 14.61 -7.65
C GLN A 55 -12.02 13.68 -6.70
N LEU A 56 -12.71 14.25 -5.73
CA LEU A 56 -13.65 13.49 -4.91
C LEU A 56 -14.86 13.13 -5.77
N GLY A 57 -14.93 11.87 -6.20
CA GLY A 57 -16.03 11.34 -7.00
C GLY A 57 -17.22 10.91 -6.14
N HIS A 58 -18.41 10.92 -6.73
CA HIS A 58 -19.57 10.24 -6.16
C HIS A 58 -19.68 8.82 -6.76
N ALA A 59 -19.90 7.83 -5.90
CA ALA A 59 -20.01 6.42 -6.28
C ALA A 59 -20.93 6.24 -7.52
N GLY A 60 -20.39 5.61 -8.56
CA GLY A 60 -21.12 5.30 -9.81
C GLY A 60 -21.15 6.42 -10.87
N LYS A 61 -20.56 7.61 -10.64
CA LYS A 61 -20.48 8.70 -11.64
C LYS A 61 -19.07 9.25 -11.89
N GLU A 62 -18.07 8.60 -11.29
CA GLU A 62 -16.70 9.08 -11.20
C GLU A 62 -16.07 9.34 -12.57
N GLN A 63 -16.25 8.43 -13.53
CA GLN A 63 -15.64 8.55 -14.85
C GLN A 63 -16.17 9.75 -15.65
N GLY A 64 -17.49 9.97 -15.61
CA GLY A 64 -18.13 11.11 -16.29
C GLY A 64 -17.85 12.46 -15.60
N GLU A 65 -17.66 12.45 -14.29
CA GLU A 65 -17.22 13.62 -13.53
C GLU A 65 -15.75 13.96 -13.81
N ARG A 66 -14.87 12.95 -13.80
CA ARG A 66 -13.44 13.07 -14.17
C ARG A 66 -13.29 13.69 -15.55
N GLN A 67 -14.02 13.21 -16.54
CA GLN A 67 -13.90 13.74 -17.91
C GLN A 67 -14.36 15.20 -18.01
N ARG A 68 -15.43 15.57 -17.30
CA ARG A 68 -15.93 16.96 -17.25
C ARG A 68 -14.95 17.89 -16.52
N ALA A 69 -14.34 17.42 -15.44
CA ALA A 69 -13.31 18.16 -14.71
C ALA A 69 -12.05 18.35 -15.55
N ALA A 70 -11.60 17.30 -16.25
CA ALA A 70 -10.46 17.38 -17.17
C ALA A 70 -10.70 18.40 -18.29
N GLN A 71 -11.89 18.42 -18.89
CA GLN A 71 -12.26 19.42 -19.89
C GLN A 71 -12.26 20.85 -19.32
N ALA A 72 -12.81 21.03 -18.11
CA ALA A 72 -12.83 22.33 -17.44
C ALA A 72 -11.41 22.83 -17.12
N LEU A 73 -10.51 21.96 -16.66
CA LEU A 73 -9.09 22.27 -16.44
C LEU A 73 -8.39 22.66 -17.75
N GLN A 74 -8.67 21.96 -18.85
CA GLN A 74 -8.12 22.29 -20.17
C GLN A 74 -8.61 23.65 -20.67
N GLN A 75 -9.88 23.99 -20.47
CA GLN A 75 -10.42 25.31 -20.81
C GLN A 75 -9.80 26.42 -19.94
N ALA A 76 -9.58 26.13 -18.66
CA ALA A 76 -8.96 27.06 -17.72
C ALA A 76 -7.42 27.16 -17.85
N HIS A 77 -6.79 26.29 -18.63
CA HIS A 77 -5.34 26.21 -18.80
C HIS A 77 -4.70 27.58 -19.10
N GLY A 78 -5.24 28.32 -20.07
CA GLY A 78 -4.70 29.63 -20.46
C GLY A 78 -4.78 30.65 -19.32
N ARG A 79 -5.91 30.68 -18.60
CA ARG A 79 -6.12 31.60 -17.47
C ARG A 79 -5.20 31.26 -16.30
N LEU A 80 -5.09 29.98 -15.95
CA LEU A 80 -4.20 29.50 -14.88
C LEU A 80 -2.74 29.83 -15.20
N ARG A 81 -2.31 29.62 -16.46
CA ARG A 81 -0.96 29.98 -16.90
C ARG A 81 -0.69 31.47 -16.77
N SER A 82 -1.63 32.33 -17.17
CA SER A 82 -1.48 33.79 -17.01
C SER A 82 -1.38 34.22 -15.54
N LEU A 83 -2.20 33.62 -14.66
CA LEU A 83 -2.15 33.89 -13.22
C LEU A 83 -0.82 33.45 -12.59
N VAL A 84 -0.32 32.28 -12.99
CA VAL A 84 0.99 31.78 -12.58
C VAL A 84 2.08 32.73 -13.05
N GLY A 85 2.07 33.17 -14.31
CA GLY A 85 3.04 34.14 -14.83
C GLY A 85 3.05 35.45 -14.03
N ALA A 86 1.86 35.98 -13.73
CA ALA A 86 1.71 37.22 -12.97
C ALA A 86 2.20 37.11 -11.52
N LYS A 87 1.89 36.00 -10.82
CA LYS A 87 2.30 35.80 -9.43
C LYS A 87 3.74 35.32 -9.27
N ALA A 88 4.24 34.54 -10.23
CA ALA A 88 5.58 33.94 -10.14
C ALA A 88 6.71 34.86 -10.63
N GLY A 89 6.39 35.95 -11.34
CA GLY A 89 7.40 36.88 -11.86
C GLY A 89 8.38 36.21 -12.84
N LEU A 90 7.95 35.14 -13.50
CA LEU A 90 8.80 34.37 -14.39
C LEU A 90 8.90 35.05 -15.77
N ARG A 91 10.11 35.08 -16.35
CA ARG A 91 10.32 35.53 -17.73
C ARG A 91 9.58 34.63 -18.72
N LEU A 92 9.61 33.32 -18.45
CA LEU A 92 8.91 32.30 -19.21
C LEU A 92 8.06 31.48 -18.26
N THR A 93 6.74 31.51 -18.46
CA THR A 93 5.82 30.67 -17.69
C THR A 93 5.80 29.27 -18.29
N PRO A 94 6.03 28.21 -17.50
CA PRO A 94 5.96 26.84 -17.97
C PRO A 94 4.57 26.51 -18.54
N GLN A 95 4.53 25.50 -19.42
CA GLN A 95 3.27 24.90 -19.85
C GLN A 95 2.72 24.01 -18.73
N LEU A 96 1.43 24.15 -18.43
CA LEU A 96 0.78 23.37 -17.38
C LEU A 96 0.18 22.11 -18.00
N GLN A 97 0.67 20.93 -17.62
CA GLN A 97 0.13 19.64 -18.03
C GLN A 97 -0.65 19.04 -16.87
N PHE A 98 -1.96 18.89 -17.02
CA PHE A 98 -2.81 18.30 -15.99
C PHE A 98 -2.79 16.78 -16.12
N VAL A 99 -2.35 16.10 -15.06
CA VAL A 99 -2.31 14.64 -14.96
C VAL A 99 -3.25 14.24 -13.83
N TYR A 100 -4.20 13.36 -14.12
CA TYR A 100 -5.06 12.84 -13.07
C TYR A 100 -4.24 11.91 -12.19
N ASP A 101 -4.29 12.16 -10.89
CA ASP A 101 -3.70 11.34 -9.86
C ASP A 101 -4.70 10.25 -9.51
N GLU A 102 -4.46 9.05 -10.03
CA GLU A 102 -5.17 7.85 -9.60
C GLU A 102 -4.61 7.52 -8.22
N VAL A 103 -5.09 8.24 -7.19
CA VAL A 103 -4.94 7.76 -5.82
C VAL A 103 -5.84 6.53 -5.77
N PRO A 104 -5.28 5.32 -5.72
CA PRO A 104 -6.10 4.13 -5.73
C PRO A 104 -6.98 4.17 -4.48
N THR A 105 -8.21 3.69 -4.63
CA THR A 105 -9.18 3.52 -3.55
C THR A 105 -8.76 2.39 -2.58
N GLU A 106 -7.45 2.26 -2.31
CA GLU A 106 -6.80 1.31 -1.38
C GLU A 106 -7.37 1.38 0.04
N ALA A 107 -8.09 2.44 0.36
CA ALA A 107 -8.88 2.51 1.59
C ALA A 107 -9.87 1.34 1.70
N HIS A 108 -10.39 0.80 0.60
CA HIS A 108 -11.26 -0.37 0.64
C HIS A 108 -10.52 -1.66 0.95
N GLU A 109 -9.34 -1.89 0.37
CA GLU A 109 -8.57 -3.11 0.64
C GLU A 109 -8.09 -3.17 2.09
N ILE A 110 -7.66 -2.04 2.65
CA ILE A 110 -7.28 -1.94 4.07
C ILE A 110 -8.49 -2.19 4.96
N GLU A 111 -9.66 -1.61 4.63
CA GLU A 111 -10.89 -1.84 5.40
C GLU A 111 -11.30 -3.32 5.35
N ASP A 112 -11.21 -3.96 4.18
CA ASP A 112 -11.54 -5.38 4.00
C ASP A 112 -10.60 -6.29 4.81
N ILE A 113 -9.30 -5.99 4.82
CA ILE A 113 -8.30 -6.71 5.64
C ILE A 113 -8.59 -6.52 7.13
N LEU A 114 -8.91 -5.30 7.56
CA LEU A 114 -9.25 -5.00 8.96
C LEU A 114 -10.53 -5.71 9.42
N VAL A 115 -11.55 -5.78 8.56
CA VAL A 115 -12.79 -6.52 8.82
C VAL A 115 -12.51 -8.02 8.92
N ALA A 116 -11.70 -8.57 8.01
CA ALA A 116 -11.31 -9.99 8.04
C ALA A 116 -10.51 -10.34 9.30
N ALA A 117 -9.57 -9.50 9.71
CA ALA A 117 -8.77 -9.68 10.93
C ALA A 117 -9.67 -9.69 12.18
N ARG A 118 -10.56 -8.70 12.30
CA ARG A 118 -11.49 -8.61 13.44
C ARG A 118 -12.38 -9.84 13.56
N ARG A 119 -12.89 -10.35 12.43
CA ARG A 119 -13.69 -11.58 12.39
C ARG A 119 -12.91 -12.80 12.90
N ARG A 120 -11.65 -12.94 12.48
CA ARG A 120 -10.78 -14.06 12.90
C ARG A 120 -10.46 -14.00 14.40
N ASP A 121 -10.22 -12.80 14.93
CA ASP A 121 -9.98 -12.59 16.37
C ASP A 121 -11.20 -12.93 17.22
N GLU A 122 -12.41 -12.55 16.76
CA GLU A 122 -13.66 -12.91 17.41
C GLU A 122 -13.90 -14.43 17.41
N GLU A 123 -13.60 -15.11 16.32
CA GLU A 123 -13.69 -16.57 16.22
C GLU A 123 -12.72 -17.26 17.18
N LEU A 124 -11.46 -16.80 17.25
CA LEU A 124 -10.47 -17.31 18.19
C LEU A 124 -10.86 -17.06 19.66
N ALA A 125 -11.44 -15.89 19.97
CA ALA A 125 -11.93 -15.60 21.31
C ALA A 125 -13.03 -16.58 21.73
N ARG A 126 -14.01 -16.85 20.86
CA ARG A 126 -15.08 -17.83 21.14
C ARG A 126 -14.55 -19.26 21.27
N MET A 127 -13.55 -19.62 20.47
CA MET A 127 -12.92 -20.94 20.58
C MET A 127 -12.16 -21.07 21.90
N ARG A 128 -11.47 -20.02 22.36
CA ARG A 128 -10.75 -19.98 23.64
C ARG A 128 -11.70 -20.06 24.85
N GLU A 129 -12.85 -19.41 24.79
CA GLU A 129 -13.86 -19.50 25.87
C GLU A 129 -14.35 -20.93 26.12
N ASN A 130 -14.40 -21.77 25.07
CA ASN A 130 -14.87 -23.15 25.15
C ASN A 130 -13.73 -24.19 25.15
N ALA A 131 -12.48 -23.74 25.02
CA ALA A 131 -11.33 -24.64 24.97
C ALA A 131 -11.03 -25.21 26.35
N LYS A 132 -10.97 -26.54 26.45
CA LYS A 132 -10.38 -27.23 27.60
C LYS A 132 -8.87 -27.31 27.41
N TYR A 133 -8.11 -27.01 28.47
CA TYR A 133 -6.66 -27.13 28.47
C TYR A 133 -6.27 -28.58 28.12
N ALA A 134 -5.30 -28.74 27.21
CA ALA A 134 -4.89 -30.05 26.69
C ALA A 134 -4.07 -30.89 27.70
N GLY A 135 -3.82 -30.37 28.91
CA GLY A 135 -3.09 -31.06 29.96
C GLY A 135 -3.95 -31.36 31.18
N GLU A 136 -3.51 -32.35 31.95
CA GLU A 136 -4.03 -32.62 33.28
C GLU A 136 -3.58 -31.52 34.25
N SER A 137 -4.29 -31.37 35.37
CA SER A 137 -4.06 -30.31 36.36
C SER A 137 -2.68 -30.37 37.07
N ASP A 138 -1.93 -31.47 36.92
CA ASP A 138 -0.59 -31.61 37.46
C ASP A 138 0.37 -32.12 36.37
N PRO A 139 1.24 -31.25 35.81
CA PRO A 139 2.15 -31.62 34.73
C PRO A 139 3.45 -32.31 35.22
N TYR A 140 3.63 -32.54 36.52
CA TYR A 140 4.86 -33.13 37.06
C TYR A 140 4.70 -34.60 37.47
N LYS A 141 5.72 -35.41 37.15
CA LYS A 141 5.82 -36.81 37.58
C LYS A 141 5.97 -36.85 39.10
N LYS A 142 5.05 -37.52 39.80
CA LYS A 142 5.15 -37.71 41.24
C LYS A 142 6.36 -38.59 41.58
N PRO A 143 7.11 -38.29 42.66
CA PRO A 143 8.17 -39.18 43.13
C PRO A 143 7.60 -40.55 43.46
N HIS A 144 8.30 -41.62 43.10
CA HIS A 144 8.00 -42.96 43.57
C HIS A 144 8.26 -42.99 45.08
N GLU A 145 7.27 -43.39 45.88
CA GLU A 145 7.50 -43.82 47.25
C GLU A 145 7.94 -45.30 47.16
N ASP A 146 9.19 -45.57 47.51
CA ASP A 146 9.74 -46.91 47.60
C ASP A 146 9.07 -47.64 48.76
N ASP A 147 8.18 -48.60 48.46
CA ASP A 147 7.87 -49.71 49.35
C ASP A 147 8.43 -50.98 48.71
N GLU A 148 9.33 -51.62 49.46
CA GLU A 148 10.09 -52.81 49.06
C GLU A 148 9.19 -54.07 48.93
N ASP A 149 9.52 -54.89 47.93
CA ASP A 149 9.31 -56.33 47.73
C ASP A 149 7.95 -56.87 47.21
N ASP A 150 7.95 -57.35 45.95
CA ASP A 150 7.59 -58.76 45.65
C ASP A 150 8.32 -59.25 44.38
N GLU A 151 8.74 -60.52 44.42
CA GLU A 151 9.64 -61.22 43.51
C GLU A 151 8.97 -61.71 42.20
N SER A 152 9.80 -61.93 41.17
CA SER A 152 9.61 -62.84 40.01
C SER A 152 8.54 -62.45 38.97
N ASP A 153 8.68 -62.69 37.66
CA ASP A 153 9.46 -63.67 36.92
C ASP A 153 9.97 -63.06 35.60
N ASP A 154 11.12 -63.56 35.16
CA ASP A 154 11.56 -63.52 33.77
C ASP A 154 10.47 -64.11 32.86
N ASP A 155 10.07 -63.39 31.82
CA ASP A 155 9.94 -64.00 30.49
C ASP A 155 10.12 -62.92 29.43
N PHE A 156 11.26 -63.05 28.78
CA PHE A 156 11.75 -62.28 27.66
C PHE A 156 11.12 -62.88 26.40
N ASP A 157 10.02 -62.30 25.90
CA ASP A 157 9.57 -62.55 24.53
C ASP A 157 10.03 -61.39 23.64
N ASP A 158 11.16 -61.66 23.00
CA ASP A 158 11.72 -60.96 21.86
C ASP A 158 10.91 -61.38 20.62
N ASP A 159 10.02 -60.52 20.13
CA ASP A 159 9.56 -60.57 18.74
C ASP A 159 9.59 -59.17 18.15
N PHE A 160 10.79 -58.86 17.69
CA PHE A 160 11.16 -57.77 16.81
C PHE A 160 10.58 -58.02 15.41
N GLU A 161 9.50 -57.32 15.05
CA GLU A 161 9.18 -57.06 13.63
C GLU A 161 9.36 -55.56 13.37
N GLU A 162 10.49 -55.26 12.71
CA GLU A 162 10.72 -54.03 11.96
C GLU A 162 9.66 -53.89 10.85
N ASP A 163 8.92 -52.78 10.86
CA ASP A 163 8.55 -52.13 9.61
C ASP A 163 8.65 -50.61 9.79
N PHE A 164 9.86 -50.12 9.58
CA PHE A 164 10.22 -48.71 9.58
C PHE A 164 10.10 -48.21 8.14
N GLU A 165 8.88 -47.86 7.71
CA GLU A 165 8.70 -47.07 6.49
C GLU A 165 8.89 -45.59 6.83
N ASP A 166 10.10 -45.15 6.49
CA ASP A 166 10.60 -43.78 6.44
C ASP A 166 9.91 -43.04 5.26
N ASP A 167 9.08 -42.05 5.55
CA ASP A 167 8.64 -41.05 4.56
C ASP A 167 8.64 -39.66 5.21
N PHE A 168 9.85 -39.16 5.46
CA PHE A 168 10.09 -37.76 5.79
C PHE A 168 10.44 -37.01 4.49
N GLU A 169 9.43 -36.43 3.83
CA GLU A 169 9.66 -35.44 2.78
C GLU A 169 10.19 -34.14 3.40
N GLU A 170 11.50 -33.97 3.28
CA GLU A 170 12.25 -32.75 3.51
C GLU A 170 12.12 -31.84 2.28
N GLU A 171 11.28 -30.81 2.34
CA GLU A 171 11.27 -29.71 1.37
C GLU A 171 11.88 -28.45 2.02
N GLU A 172 13.22 -28.46 2.09
CA GLU A 172 14.03 -27.26 2.06
C GLU A 172 14.03 -26.73 0.62
N SER A 173 13.41 -25.57 0.38
CA SER A 173 13.79 -24.72 -0.75
C SER A 173 14.13 -23.33 -0.25
N SER A 174 15.40 -23.20 0.16
CA SER A 174 16.13 -21.96 0.04
C SER A 174 16.87 -21.98 -1.31
N GLU A 175 16.51 -21.07 -2.21
CA GLU A 175 17.45 -20.60 -3.24
C GLU A 175 17.09 -19.17 -3.63
N SER A 176 17.79 -18.26 -2.96
CA SER A 176 18.30 -17.02 -3.53
C SER A 176 19.27 -17.32 -4.68
N GLU A 177 19.25 -16.52 -5.75
CA GLU A 177 20.40 -15.86 -6.40
C GLU A 177 19.90 -15.14 -7.69
N GLU A 178 20.04 -13.81 -7.74
CA GLU A 178 20.97 -13.05 -8.61
C GLU A 178 20.27 -12.57 -9.92
N SER A 179 20.10 -11.26 -10.17
CA SER A 179 21.05 -10.36 -10.88
C SER A 179 21.62 -11.02 -12.15
N GLU A 180 21.53 -10.47 -13.37
CA GLU A 180 21.91 -9.13 -13.83
C GLU A 180 21.28 -8.82 -15.23
N GLU A 181 21.29 -7.51 -15.56
CA GLU A 181 21.43 -6.83 -16.88
C GLU A 181 20.97 -7.54 -18.17
N SER A 182 20.23 -6.87 -19.06
CA SER A 182 20.80 -6.01 -20.12
C SER A 182 19.65 -5.26 -20.83
N ASP A 183 19.68 -3.94 -20.96
CA ASP A 183 20.09 -3.21 -22.17
C ASP A 183 19.82 -3.96 -23.49
N GLU A 184 18.80 -3.54 -24.23
CA GLU A 184 18.93 -3.50 -25.69
C GLU A 184 18.08 -2.37 -26.30
N SER A 185 18.80 -1.54 -27.05
CA SER A 185 18.31 -0.45 -27.88
C SER A 185 17.86 -0.97 -29.26
N ARG A 186 16.66 -0.58 -29.74
CA ARG A 186 16.27 -0.33 -31.16
C ARG A 186 14.74 -0.28 -31.28
N GLU A 187 14.07 0.53 -32.10
CA GLU A 187 14.37 1.32 -33.31
C GLU A 187 13.64 2.68 -33.28
#